data_AF-A0A432SUL1-F1
#
_entry.id   AF-A0A432SUL1-F1
#
_cell.length_a   1.000
_cell.length_b   1.000
_cell.length_c   1.000
_cell.angle_alpha   90.00
_cell.angle_beta   90.00
_cell.angle_gamma   90.00
#
_symmetry.space_group_name_H-M   'P 1'
#
loop_
_entity.id
_entity.type
_entity.pdbx_description
1 polymer ?
#
loop_
_entity_poly.entity_id
_entity_poly.type
_entity_poly.pdbx_seq_one_letter_code
_entity_poly.pdbx_strand_id
1 'polypeptide(L)'
;ADPLMTEFHEGIQKSFRYLQKDKEQLFRAETLRTIEALHILRRTGDIPRDLRQIDRVLKQMGYLLSHAQKEEIIQKEDVVISDRFAIVLQAERIYIAPYLRMTMPKHFKEACRLAKIPQKIRPYLYSLEVDPSEI
;
A
#
# COMPACT_ATOMS: atom_id res chain seq x y z
N ALA A 1 22.74 -40.45 -10.67
CA ALA A 1 21.59 -39.54 -10.85
C ALA A 1 20.82 -39.50 -9.54
N ASP A 2 20.29 -38.34 -9.16
CA ASP A 2 19.55 -38.18 -7.91
C ASP A 2 18.23 -39.01 -7.99
N PRO A 3 18.04 -40.04 -7.15
CA PRO A 3 16.89 -40.95 -7.22
C PRO A 3 15.55 -40.20 -7.13
N LEU A 4 15.52 -39.14 -6.33
CA LEU A 4 14.36 -38.26 -6.15
C LEU A 4 13.92 -37.63 -7.49
N MET A 5 14.88 -37.17 -8.28
CA MET A 5 14.61 -36.51 -9.56
C MET A 5 14.27 -37.51 -10.67
N THR A 6 14.57 -38.79 -10.48
CA THR A 6 14.31 -39.82 -11.49
C THR A 6 12.91 -40.40 -11.31
N GLU A 7 12.47 -40.60 -10.07
CA GLU A 7 11.14 -41.16 -9.75
C GLU A 7 10.03 -40.11 -9.66
N PHE A 8 10.34 -38.89 -9.19
CA PHE A 8 9.32 -37.90 -8.85
C PHE A 8 9.34 -36.64 -9.73
N HIS A 9 10.07 -36.64 -10.86
CA HIS A 9 10.25 -35.47 -11.72
C HIS A 9 8.94 -34.75 -12.06
N GLU A 10 7.94 -35.49 -12.54
CA GLU A 10 6.66 -34.91 -12.98
C GLU A 10 5.85 -34.33 -11.81
N GLY A 11 5.86 -35.02 -10.66
CA GLY A 11 5.17 -34.58 -9.44
C GLY A 11 5.79 -33.30 -8.90
N ILE A 12 7.13 -33.26 -8.83
CA ILE A 12 7.90 -32.08 -8.43
C ILE A 12 7.60 -30.91 -9.37
N GLN A 13 7.62 -31.13 -10.69
CA GLN A 13 7.34 -30.07 -11.67
C GLN A 13 5.92 -29.49 -11.51
N LYS A 14 4.92 -30.33 -11.23
CA LYS A 14 3.53 -29.88 -10.95
C LYS A 14 3.46 -29.06 -9.66
N SER A 15 4.09 -29.53 -8.57
CA SER A 15 4.13 -28.80 -7.30
C SER A 15 4.80 -27.43 -7.42
N PHE A 16 5.95 -27.35 -8.11
CA PHE A 16 6.60 -26.07 -8.39
C PHE A 16 5.73 -25.15 -9.24
N ARG A 17 5.01 -25.68 -10.23
CA ARG A 17 4.07 -24.88 -11.04
C ARG A 17 2.91 -24.33 -10.22
N TYR A 18 2.36 -25.11 -9.28
CA TYR A 18 1.33 -24.63 -8.36
C TYR A 18 1.87 -23.56 -7.41
N LEU A 19 3.06 -23.77 -6.82
CA LEU A 19 3.72 -22.77 -5.98
C LEU A 19 4.02 -21.48 -6.76
N GLN A 20 4.37 -21.57 -8.04
CA GLN A 20 4.61 -20.43 -8.90
C GLN A 20 3.33 -19.63 -9.16
N LYS A 21 2.21 -20.31 -9.45
CA LYS A 21 0.89 -19.67 -9.62
C LYS A 21 0.41 -19.03 -8.33
N ASP A 22 0.54 -19.72 -7.20
CA ASP A 22 0.18 -19.19 -5.88
C ASP A 22 1.01 -17.95 -5.56
N LYS A 23 2.33 -18.01 -5.80
CA LYS A 23 3.23 -16.85 -5.74
C LYS A 23 2.67 -15.69 -6.57
N GLU A 24 2.43 -15.89 -7.86
CA GLU A 24 1.94 -14.83 -8.75
C GLU A 24 0.62 -14.18 -8.28
N GLN A 25 -0.28 -14.96 -7.67
CA GLN A 25 -1.53 -14.45 -7.09
C GLN A 25 -1.31 -13.75 -5.75
N LEU A 26 -0.37 -14.23 -4.92
CA LEU A 26 -0.02 -13.61 -3.63
C LEU A 26 0.62 -12.22 -3.78
N PHE A 27 1.38 -12.00 -4.86
CA PHE A 27 2.25 -10.83 -5.02
C PHE A 27 1.71 -9.72 -5.95
N ARG A 28 0.47 -9.83 -6.44
CA ARG A 28 -0.20 -8.69 -7.09
C ARG A 28 -0.62 -7.69 -6.03
N ALA A 29 0.08 -6.57 -5.96
CA ALA A 29 -0.39 -5.42 -5.20
C ALA A 29 -1.68 -4.92 -5.88
N GLU A 30 -2.81 -5.08 -5.21
CA GLU A 30 -4.10 -4.55 -5.68
C GLU A 30 -4.12 -3.04 -5.47
N THR A 31 -3.42 -2.33 -6.36
CA THR A 31 -3.52 -0.87 -6.44
C THR A 31 -4.89 -0.55 -7.00
N LEU A 32 -5.75 0.04 -6.16
CA LEU A 32 -7.10 0.44 -6.54
C LEU A 32 -7.04 1.70 -7.40
N ARG A 33 -6.15 2.63 -7.05
CA ARG A 33 -6.02 3.92 -7.72
C ARG A 33 -4.65 4.54 -7.47
N THR A 34 -4.14 5.24 -8.47
CA THR A 34 -2.97 6.12 -8.36
C THR A 34 -3.35 7.50 -8.91
N ILE A 35 -3.04 8.55 -8.16
CA ILE A 35 -3.22 9.95 -8.55
C ILE A 35 -1.91 10.66 -8.27
N GLU A 36 -1.12 10.92 -9.31
CA GLU A 36 0.26 11.40 -9.17
C GLU A 36 1.04 10.51 -8.17
N ALA A 37 1.55 11.07 -7.08
CA ALA A 37 2.24 10.33 -6.03
C ALA A 37 1.33 9.75 -4.93
N LEU A 38 0.01 9.97 -4.96
CA LEU A 38 -0.95 9.29 -4.08
C LEU A 38 -1.26 7.90 -4.62
N HIS A 39 -1.07 6.89 -3.77
CA HIS A 39 -1.39 5.50 -4.05
C HIS A 39 -2.46 5.03 -3.07
N ILE A 40 -3.53 4.43 -3.60
CA ILE A 40 -4.60 3.80 -2.83
C ILE A 40 -4.57 2.31 -3.14
N LEU A 41 -4.28 1.52 -2.12
CA LEU A 41 -4.18 0.06 -2.21
C LEU A 41 -5.38 -0.56 -1.52
N ARG A 42 -5.79 -1.75 -1.96
CA ARG A 42 -6.73 -2.58 -1.21
C ARG A 42 -6.01 -3.15 0.01
N ARG A 43 -6.60 -2.94 1.19
CA ARG A 43 -6.15 -3.59 2.43
C ARG A 43 -6.63 -5.03 2.40
N THR A 44 -5.72 -5.95 2.70
CA THR A 44 -6.00 -7.39 2.67
C THR A 44 -6.33 -7.96 4.05
N GLY A 45 -5.96 -7.24 5.12
CA GLY A 45 -6.10 -7.70 6.50
C GLY A 45 -4.96 -8.62 6.96
N ASP A 46 -4.12 -9.08 6.02
CA ASP A 46 -2.87 -9.78 6.28
C ASP A 46 -1.74 -8.75 6.45
N ILE A 47 -1.36 -8.46 7.70
CA ILE A 47 -0.36 -7.43 8.06
C ILE A 47 0.94 -7.59 7.25
N PRO A 48 1.59 -8.79 7.19
CA PRO A 48 2.73 -9.02 6.32
C PRO A 48 2.51 -8.66 4.84
N ARG A 49 1.33 -8.95 4.28
CA ARG A 49 1.02 -8.61 2.88
C ARG A 49 0.84 -7.10 2.71
N ASP A 50 0.06 -6.47 3.58
CA ASP A 50 -0.18 -5.03 3.55
C ASP A 50 1.14 -4.24 3.66
N LEU A 51 2.02 -4.62 4.60
CA LEU A 51 3.35 -4.02 4.74
C LEU A 51 4.23 -4.17 3.49
N ARG A 52 4.19 -5.33 2.83
CA ARG A 52 4.93 -5.54 1.58
C ARG A 52 4.41 -4.66 0.46
N GLN A 53 3.10 -4.43 0.38
CA GLN A 53 2.53 -3.51 -0.61
C GLN A 53 2.98 -2.07 -0.33
N ILE A 54 2.96 -1.64 0.93
CA ILE A 54 3.45 -0.31 1.34
C ILE A 54 4.93 -0.14 1.01
N ASP A 55 5.77 -1.11 1.39
CA ASP A 55 7.21 -1.10 1.11
C ASP A 55 7.51 -1.05 -0.40
N ARG A 56 6.72 -1.74 -1.22
CA ARG A 56 6.83 -1.69 -2.68
C ARG A 56 6.54 -0.30 -3.23
N VAL A 57 5.46 0.35 -2.79
CA VAL A 57 5.10 1.71 -3.23
C VAL A 57 6.19 2.70 -2.82
N LEU A 58 6.64 2.66 -1.56
CA LEU A 58 7.68 3.57 -1.09
C LEU A 58 9.00 3.37 -1.84
N LYS A 59 9.37 2.14 -2.17
CA LYS A 59 10.56 1.86 -3.02
C LYS A 59 10.44 2.48 -4.40
N GLN A 60 9.26 2.43 -5.02
CA GLN A 60 9.00 3.10 -6.30
C GLN A 60 9.15 4.62 -6.17
N MET A 61 8.83 5.17 -5.00
CA MET A 61 9.04 6.58 -4.65
C MET A 61 10.47 6.89 -4.13
N GLY A 62 11.41 5.96 -4.28
CA GLY A 62 12.81 6.15 -3.87
C GLY A 62 13.02 6.14 -2.35
N TYR A 63 12.21 5.39 -1.60
CA TYR A 63 12.32 5.28 -0.15
C TYR A 63 12.31 3.84 0.34
N LEU A 64 13.21 3.53 1.28
CA LEU A 64 13.31 2.21 1.91
C LEU A 64 12.91 2.30 3.39
N LEU A 65 11.93 1.51 3.80
CA LEU A 65 11.51 1.45 5.20
C LEU A 65 12.52 0.70 6.06
N SER A 66 12.89 1.30 7.20
CA SER A 66 13.60 0.58 8.26
C SER A 66 12.67 -0.39 9.00
N HIS A 67 13.23 -1.30 9.79
CA HIS A 67 12.44 -2.23 10.61
C HIS A 67 11.50 -1.49 11.58
N ALA A 68 12.04 -0.50 12.32
CA ALA A 68 11.27 0.29 13.27
C ALA A 68 10.11 1.06 12.60
N GLN A 69 10.31 1.54 11.37
CA GLN A 69 9.25 2.21 10.61
C GLN A 69 8.13 1.26 10.20
N LYS A 70 8.45 0.00 9.88
CA LYS A 70 7.45 -1.03 9.60
C LYS A 70 6.62 -1.34 10.84
N GLU A 71 7.26 -1.47 12.00
CA GLU A 71 6.55 -1.65 13.28
C GLU A 71 5.64 -0.46 13.59
N GLU A 72 6.12 0.78 13.36
CA GLU A 72 5.32 1.97 13.61
C GLU A 72 4.05 2.03 12.74
N ILE A 73 4.15 1.64 11.47
CA ILE A 73 3.00 1.56 10.55
C ILE A 73 1.94 0.58 11.09
N ILE A 74 2.37 -0.58 11.60
CA ILE A 74 1.45 -1.59 12.15
C ILE A 74 0.76 -1.06 13.41
N GLN A 75 1.51 -0.40 14.31
CA GLN A 75 0.99 0.01 15.61
C GLN A 75 0.04 1.19 15.53
N LYS A 76 0.35 2.19 14.70
CA LYS A 76 -0.40 3.46 14.69
C LYS A 76 -1.50 3.50 13.65
N GLU A 77 -1.39 2.71 12.57
CA GLU A 77 -2.27 2.70 11.38
C GLU A 77 -2.43 4.05 10.66
N ASP A 78 -2.14 5.19 11.29
CA ASP A 78 -2.09 6.53 10.73
C ASP A 78 -0.75 7.18 11.14
N VAL A 79 0.25 7.10 10.26
CA VAL A 79 1.63 7.49 10.53
C VAL A 79 2.20 8.40 9.45
N VAL A 80 3.15 9.25 9.86
CA VAL A 80 4.01 9.99 8.93
C VAL A 80 5.42 9.44 9.07
N ILE A 81 5.99 8.94 7.97
CA ILE A 81 7.34 8.38 7.94
C ILE A 81 8.31 9.44 7.43
N SER A 82 9.33 9.73 8.24
CA SER A 82 10.46 10.63 7.92
C SER A 82 10.03 12.03 7.48
N ASP A 83 8.90 12.52 8.00
CA ASP A 83 8.25 13.78 7.58
C ASP A 83 8.01 13.90 6.07
N ARG A 84 8.04 12.77 5.36
CA ARG A 84 8.02 12.71 3.89
C ARG A 84 6.77 12.02 3.35
N PHE A 85 6.28 11.00 4.04
CA PHE A 85 5.16 10.19 3.55
C PHE A 85 4.10 10.03 4.62
N ALA A 86 2.86 10.32 4.27
CA ALA A 86 1.70 9.95 5.06
C ALA A 86 1.22 8.57 4.63
N ILE A 87 1.07 7.67 5.60
CA ILE A 87 0.60 6.30 5.40
C ILE A 87 -0.59 6.10 6.33
N VAL A 88 -1.76 5.82 5.76
CA VAL A 88 -2.98 5.57 6.54
C VAL A 88 -3.64 4.28 6.12
N LEU A 89 -3.79 3.37 7.06
CA LEU A 89 -4.50 2.11 6.95
C LEU A 89 -5.92 2.34 7.47
N GLN A 90 -6.90 2.18 6.60
CA GLN A 90 -8.33 2.12 6.95
C GLN A 90 -8.81 0.67 6.83
N ALA A 91 -10.09 0.39 7.10
CA ALA A 91 -10.63 -0.97 7.08
C ALA A 91 -10.38 -1.73 5.76
N GLU A 92 -10.60 -1.08 4.60
CA GLU A 92 -10.49 -1.73 3.29
C GLU A 92 -9.42 -1.13 2.38
N ARG A 93 -8.78 -0.03 2.79
CA ARG A 93 -7.90 0.78 1.94
C ARG A 93 -6.64 1.19 2.69
N ILE A 94 -5.53 1.26 1.97
CA ILE A 94 -4.27 1.83 2.44
C ILE A 94 -3.95 3.03 1.56
N TYR A 95 -3.72 4.18 2.17
CA TYR A 95 -3.36 5.41 1.49
C TYR A 95 -1.89 5.72 1.73
N ILE A 96 -1.16 6.02 0.67
CA ILE A 96 0.25 6.40 0.72
C ILE A 96 0.41 7.65 -0.14
N ALA A 97 0.84 8.75 0.47
CA ALA A 97 1.07 10.01 -0.25
C ALA A 97 2.27 10.77 0.32
N PRO A 98 2.88 11.68 -0.44
CA PRO A 98 3.77 12.69 0.13
C PRO A 98 3.07 13.45 1.25
N TYR A 99 3.77 13.64 2.36
CA TYR A 99 3.25 14.35 3.50
C TYR A 99 3.38 15.85 3.30
N LEU A 100 2.25 16.57 3.34
CA LEU A 100 2.20 18.02 3.26
C LEU A 100 1.47 18.59 4.48
N ARG A 101 1.89 19.79 4.90
CA ARG A 101 1.21 20.57 5.93
C ARG A 101 0.72 21.86 5.31
N MET A 102 -0.59 21.99 5.12
CA MET A 102 -1.21 23.22 4.63
C MET A 102 -2.60 23.43 5.19
N THR A 103 -3.02 24.69 5.24
CA THR A 103 -4.37 25.10 5.60
C THR A 103 -5.30 24.89 4.41
N MET A 104 -6.36 24.12 4.62
CA MET A 104 -7.41 23.89 3.62
C MET A 104 -8.70 24.59 4.04
N PRO A 105 -9.49 25.10 3.07
CA PRO A 105 -10.78 25.70 3.34
C PRO A 105 -11.78 24.69 3.91
N LYS A 106 -12.77 25.18 4.67
CA LYS A 106 -13.74 24.33 5.37
C LYS A 106 -14.53 23.43 4.42
N HIS A 107 -14.95 23.96 3.27
CA HIS A 107 -15.74 23.21 2.28
C HIS A 107 -14.97 21.97 1.77
N PHE A 108 -13.66 22.11 1.49
CA PHE A 108 -12.84 21.01 1.00
C PHE A 108 -12.65 19.93 2.08
N LYS A 109 -12.41 20.32 3.33
CA LYS A 109 -12.30 19.37 4.45
C LYS A 109 -13.58 18.55 4.62
N GLU A 110 -14.73 19.16 4.40
CA GLU A 110 -16.03 18.50 4.51
C GLU A 110 -16.27 17.54 3.33
N ALA A 111 -15.94 17.96 2.09
CA ALA A 111 -15.98 17.09 0.92
C ALA A 111 -15.10 15.83 1.12
N CYS A 112 -13.86 16.01 1.59
CA CYS A 112 -12.99 14.88 1.96
C CYS A 112 -13.59 14.00 3.06
N ARG A 113 -14.32 14.57 4.02
CA ARG A 113 -14.96 13.81 5.11
C ARG A 113 -16.08 12.93 4.57
N LEU A 114 -16.91 13.46 3.67
CA LEU A 114 -17.96 12.70 2.98
C LEU A 114 -17.38 11.56 2.14
N ALA A 115 -16.27 11.82 1.44
CA ALA A 115 -15.51 10.81 0.70
C ALA A 115 -14.66 9.86 1.58
N LYS A 116 -14.73 9.99 2.91
CA LYS A 116 -13.99 9.18 3.91
C LYS A 116 -12.46 9.23 3.77
N ILE A 117 -11.93 10.31 3.18
CA ILE A 117 -10.50 10.51 2.96
C ILE A 117 -9.77 10.81 4.29
N PRO A 118 -8.67 10.11 4.60
CA PRO A 118 -7.91 10.33 5.82
C PRO A 118 -7.34 11.74 5.96
N GLN A 119 -7.34 12.27 7.18
CA GLN A 119 -6.93 13.66 7.46
C GLN A 119 -5.51 13.99 6.96
N LYS A 120 -4.55 13.06 7.10
CA LYS A 120 -3.16 13.28 6.66
C LYS A 120 -2.95 13.25 5.15
N ILE A 121 -3.91 12.72 4.39
CA ILE A 121 -3.87 12.63 2.94
C ILE A 121 -4.50 13.87 2.28
N ARG A 122 -5.46 14.52 2.95
CA ARG A 122 -6.17 15.70 2.43
C ARG A 122 -5.25 16.85 1.98
N PRO A 123 -4.18 17.22 2.72
CA PRO A 123 -3.26 18.27 2.27
C PRO A 123 -2.64 17.99 0.90
N TYR A 124 -2.25 16.73 0.66
CA TYR A 124 -1.66 16.33 -0.63
C TYR A 124 -2.70 16.39 -1.75
N LEU A 125 -3.91 15.90 -1.51
CA LEU A 125 -4.99 15.99 -2.50
C LEU A 125 -5.38 17.43 -2.83
N TYR A 126 -5.44 18.30 -1.83
CA TYR A 126 -5.72 19.72 -2.04
C TYR A 126 -4.65 20.38 -2.91
N SER A 127 -3.38 20.00 -2.73
CA SER A 127 -2.27 20.55 -3.53
C SER A 127 -2.32 20.18 -5.01
N LEU A 128 -3.06 19.12 -5.35
CA LEU A 128 -3.27 18.69 -6.73
C LEU A 128 -4.56 19.24 -7.35
N GLU A 129 -5.33 20.05 -6.60
CA GLU A 129 -6.65 20.57 -7.01
C GLU A 129 -7.64 19.47 -7.43
N VAL A 130 -7.48 18.26 -6.91
CA VAL A 130 -8.35 17.11 -7.20
C VAL A 130 -9.63 17.17 -6.38
N ASP A 131 -10.77 16.92 -7.03
CA ASP A 131 -12.05 16.84 -6.34
C ASP A 131 -12.13 15.55 -5.48
N PRO A 132 -12.38 15.67 -4.16
CA PRO A 132 -12.52 14.51 -3.28
C PRO A 132 -13.58 13.49 -3.70
N SER A 133 -14.59 13.89 -4.48
CA SER A 133 -15.67 13.02 -4.94
C SER A 133 -15.24 12.03 -6.03
N GLU A 134 -14.08 12.26 -6.67
CA GLU A 134 -13.57 11.42 -7.74
C GLU A 134 -12.72 10.23 -7.24
N ILE A 135 -12.53 10.10 -5.92
CA ILE A 135 -11.59 9.18 -5.25
C ILE A 135 -12.30 8.01 -4.56
#